data_AF-A0A1B9JVG2-F1
#
_entry.id   AF-A0A1B9JVG2-F1
#
_cell.length_a   1.000
_cell.length_b   1.000
_cell.length_c   1.000
_cell.angle_alpha   90.00
_cell.angle_beta   90.00
_cell.angle_gamma   90.00
#
_symmetry.space_group_name_H-M   'P 1'
#
loop_
_entity.id
_entity.type
_entity.pdbx_description
1 polymer ?
#
loop_
_entity_poly.entity_id
_entity_poly.type
_entity_poly.pdbx_seq_one_letter_code
_entity_poly.pdbx_strand_id
1 'polypeptide(L)'
;MQQGKAPQMSVEVISRKTGVTSTRTISMEHHHTNIPQRVEGIDVRNPSNLYIFTSWLHEATDTYRHVGSDLLNVIKDIDVF
;
A
#
# COMPACT_ATOMS: atom_id res chain seq x y z
N MET A 1 15.95 2.57 3.40
CA MET A 1 15.59 1.59 2.35
C MET A 1 16.83 0.82 1.92
N GLN A 2 16.93 -0.46 2.28
CA GLN A 2 18.06 -1.31 1.88
C GLN A 2 17.68 -2.03 0.57
N GLN A 3 18.59 -2.07 -0.42
CA GLN A 3 18.42 -2.82 -1.67
C GLN A 3 17.26 -2.36 -2.59
N GLY A 4 16.79 -1.11 -2.47
CA GLY A 4 15.69 -0.60 -3.31
C GLY A 4 14.30 -1.19 -2.98
N LYS A 5 14.15 -1.84 -1.81
CA LYS A 5 12.86 -2.32 -1.33
C LYS A 5 12.01 -1.15 -0.83
N ALA A 6 10.70 -1.25 -1.04
CA ALA A 6 9.73 -0.29 -0.54
C ALA A 6 9.81 -0.17 0.99
N PRO A 7 9.60 1.03 1.56
CA PRO A 7 9.44 1.20 3.00
C PRO A 7 8.33 0.28 3.53
N GLN A 8 8.53 -0.20 4.76
CA GLN A 8 7.59 -1.09 5.42
C GLN A 8 7.10 -0.49 6.73
N MET A 9 5.83 -0.73 7.04
CA MET A 9 5.21 -0.38 8.31
C MET A 9 4.74 -1.65 9.03
N SER A 10 4.80 -1.62 10.36
CA SER A 10 4.23 -2.66 11.21
C SER A 10 2.89 -2.18 11.74
N VAL A 11 1.85 -2.98 11.55
CA VAL A 11 0.45 -2.60 11.77
C VAL A 11 -0.30 -3.71 12.48
N GLU A 12 -1.25 -3.33 13.30
CA GLU A 12 -2.27 -4.22 13.82
C GLU A 12 -3.51 -4.12 12.94
N VAL A 13 -4.02 -5.28 12.50
CA VAL A 13 -5.15 -5.35 11.58
C VAL A 13 -6.16 -6.39 12.06
N ILE A 14 -7.43 -6.18 11.73
CA ILE A 14 -8.49 -7.18 11.91
C ILE A 14 -8.90 -7.77 10.57
N SER A 15 -8.87 -9.10 10.45
CA SER A 15 -9.35 -9.79 9.26
C SER A 15 -10.87 -9.61 9.11
N ARG A 16 -11.33 -9.04 7.98
CA ARG A 16 -12.78 -8.89 7.71
C ARG A 16 -13.48 -10.25 7.59
N LYS A 17 -12.74 -11.29 7.20
CA LYS A 17 -13.28 -12.65 7.02
C LYS A 17 -13.46 -13.40 8.33
N THR A 18 -12.52 -13.24 9.27
CA THR A 18 -12.45 -14.08 10.48
C THR A 18 -12.65 -13.31 11.78
N GLY A 19 -12.62 -11.98 11.75
CA GLY A 19 -12.65 -11.13 12.95
C GLY A 19 -11.41 -11.24 13.83
N VAL A 20 -10.36 -11.94 13.38
CA VAL A 20 -9.14 -12.15 14.16
C VAL A 20 -8.16 -11.00 13.93
N THR A 21 -7.66 -10.45 15.03
CA THR A 21 -6.60 -9.44 15.03
C THR A 21 -5.22 -10.07 14.84
N SER A 22 -4.34 -9.42 14.09
CA SER A 22 -2.96 -9.85 13.91
C SER A 22 -2.04 -8.68 13.61
N THR A 23 -0.77 -8.83 13.98
CA THR A 23 0.29 -7.91 13.55
C THR A 23 0.80 -8.33 12.18
N ARG A 24 0.94 -7.36 11.27
CA ARG A 24 1.47 -7.56 9.93
C ARG A 24 2.52 -6.50 9.61
N THR A 25 3.53 -6.91 8.85
CA THR A 25 4.44 -5.99 8.17
C THR A 25 3.94 -5.82 6.75
N ILE A 26 3.58 -4.59 6.38
CA ILE A 26 3.10 -4.27 5.04
C ILE A 26 4.07 -3.30 4.37
N SER A 27 4.17 -3.38 3.05
CA SER A 27 5.00 -2.48 2.26
C SER A 27 4.14 -1.37 1.66
N MET A 28 4.69 -0.17 1.53
CA MET A 28 4.05 0.91 0.79
C MET A 28 3.90 0.53 -0.69
N GLU A 29 2.86 1.05 -1.32
CA GLU A 29 2.49 0.76 -2.71
C GLU A 29 2.65 2.00 -3.59
N HIS A 30 2.85 1.79 -4.90
CA HIS A 30 2.69 2.84 -5.90
C HIS A 30 1.33 2.71 -6.58
N HIS A 31 0.66 3.84 -6.78
CA HIS A 31 -0.56 3.94 -7.55
C HIS A 31 -0.34 4.82 -8.78
N HIS A 32 -0.78 4.33 -9.95
CA HIS A 32 -0.74 5.09 -11.19
C HIS A 32 -2.03 5.90 -11.34
N THR A 33 -1.95 7.23 -11.36
CA THR A 33 -3.15 8.08 -11.30
C THR A 33 -3.83 8.28 -12.64
N ASN A 34 -3.08 8.56 -13.70
CA ASN A 34 -3.62 8.95 -14.99
C ASN A 34 -3.39 7.90 -16.08
N ILE A 35 -2.16 7.39 -16.14
CA ILE A 35 -1.73 6.40 -17.14
C ILE A 35 -1.51 5.07 -16.42
N PRO A 36 -2.41 4.09 -16.57
CA PRO A 36 -2.29 2.85 -15.83
C PRO A 36 -1.11 2.02 -16.34
N GLN A 37 -0.42 1.37 -15.41
CA GLN A 37 0.23 0.06 -15.53
C GLN A 37 0.45 -0.45 -16.98
N ARG A 38 -0.63 -1.10 -17.44
CA ARG A 38 -0.75 -1.89 -18.66
C ARG A 38 -0.59 -1.14 -19.98
N VAL A 39 -0.60 0.20 -19.96
CA VAL A 39 -0.46 1.01 -21.19
C VAL A 39 1.00 1.04 -21.66
N GLU A 40 1.95 0.74 -20.77
CA GLU A 40 3.39 0.79 -21.05
C GLU A 40 3.87 2.19 -21.54
N GLY A 41 5.19 2.35 -21.72
CA GLY A 41 5.78 3.60 -22.23
C GLY A 41 6.44 4.49 -21.17
N ILE A 42 7.10 5.55 -21.64
CA ILE A 42 7.96 6.38 -20.78
C ILE A 42 7.15 7.19 -19.76
N ASP A 43 5.95 7.62 -20.13
CA ASP A 43 5.10 8.45 -19.27
C ASP A 43 4.44 7.65 -18.14
N VAL A 44 4.31 6.32 -18.28
CA VAL A 44 3.83 5.45 -17.19
C VAL A 44 4.74 5.55 -15.96
N ARG A 45 6.05 5.67 -16.20
CA ARG A 45 7.08 5.75 -15.15
C ARG A 45 7.34 7.19 -14.68
N ASN A 46 6.63 8.17 -15.23
CA ASN A 46 6.80 9.55 -14.84
C ASN A 46 6.41 9.71 -13.36
N PRO A 47 7.24 10.32 -12.50
CA PRO A 47 6.91 10.53 -11.10
C PRO A 47 5.58 11.26 -10.88
N SER A 48 5.18 12.16 -11.79
CA SER A 48 3.88 12.85 -11.72
C SER A 48 2.66 11.93 -11.89
N ASN A 49 2.87 10.73 -12.43
CA ASN A 49 1.86 9.70 -12.60
C ASN A 49 1.87 8.68 -11.45
N LEU A 50 2.79 8.80 -10.48
CA LEU A 50 2.98 7.84 -9.39
C LEU A 50 2.72 8.49 -8.03
N TYR A 51 1.83 7.90 -7.25
CA TYR A 51 1.58 8.28 -5.85
C TYR A 51 1.91 7.15 -4.90
N ILE A 52 2.41 7.49 -3.71
CA ILE A 52 2.73 6.52 -2.65
C ILE A 52 1.48 6.31 -1.80
N PHE A 53 0.97 5.08 -1.80
CA PHE A 53 -0.25 4.70 -1.08
C PHE A 53 0.05 3.64 -0.03
N THR A 54 -0.76 3.62 1.03
CA THR A 54 -0.93 2.42 1.85
C THR A 54 -1.85 1.44 1.12
N SER A 55 -1.80 0.16 1.47
CA SER A 55 -2.71 -0.83 0.89
C SER A 55 -4.19 -0.45 1.05
N TRP A 56 -4.56 0.20 2.17
CA TRP A 56 -5.93 0.67 2.41
C TRP A 56 -6.32 1.88 1.58
N LEU A 57 -5.42 2.85 1.39
CA LEU A 57 -5.70 3.98 0.51
C LEU A 57 -5.87 3.51 -0.94
N HIS A 58 -5.10 2.50 -1.33
CA HIS A 58 -5.25 1.86 -2.64
C HIS A 58 -6.59 1.17 -2.78
N GLU A 59 -7.03 0.38 -1.78
CA GLU A 59 -8.38 -0.21 -1.75
C GLU A 59 -9.48 0.86 -1.76
N ALA A 60 -9.31 1.98 -1.07
CA ALA A 60 -10.29 3.07 -1.08
C ALA A 60 -10.42 3.77 -2.45
N THR A 61 -9.38 3.67 -3.29
CA THR A 61 -9.32 4.34 -4.61
C THR A 61 -9.66 3.39 -5.76
N ASP A 62 -9.30 2.11 -5.64
CA ASP A 62 -9.52 1.09 -6.66
C ASP A 62 -10.52 0.03 -6.16
N THR A 63 -11.71 0.00 -6.78
CA THR A 63 -12.80 -0.92 -6.45
C THR A 63 -12.47 -2.40 -6.61
N TYR A 64 -11.40 -2.73 -7.33
CA TYR A 64 -10.94 -4.12 -7.52
C TYR A 64 -9.82 -4.52 -6.55
N ARG A 65 -9.28 -3.56 -5.79
CA ARG A 65 -8.24 -3.81 -4.78
C ARG A 65 -8.90 -4.08 -3.44
N HIS A 66 -8.62 -5.25 -2.86
CA HIS A 66 -9.14 -5.62 -1.55
C HIS A 66 -8.01 -6.05 -0.62
N VAL A 67 -7.80 -5.31 0.48
CA VAL A 67 -6.80 -5.68 1.50
C VAL A 67 -7.29 -6.88 2.31
N GLY A 68 -8.61 -6.99 2.51
CA GLY A 68 -9.25 -8.08 3.26
C GLY A 68 -9.14 -7.96 4.78
N SER A 69 -8.54 -6.88 5.28
CA SER A 69 -8.43 -6.56 6.71
C SER A 69 -8.55 -5.06 6.92
N ASP A 70 -9.07 -4.63 8.06
CA ASP A 70 -9.10 -3.23 8.46
C ASP A 70 -7.91 -2.89 9.34
N LEU A 71 -7.34 -1.70 9.12
CA LEU A 71 -6.27 -1.16 9.96
C LEU A 71 -6.86 -0.77 11.31
N LEU A 72 -6.30 -1.31 12.39
CA LEU A 72 -6.66 -0.92 13.76
C LEU A 72 -5.66 0.06 14.34
N ASN A 73 -4.36 -0.22 14.18
CA ASN A 73 -3.30 0.59 14.76
C ASN A 73 -2.00 0.52 13.95
N VAL A 74 -1.21 1.60 13.96
CA VAL A 74 0.14 1.64 13.40
C VAL A 74 1.14 1.46 14.54
N ILE A 75 1.86 0.35 14.54
CA ILE A 75 2.85 0.01 15.58
C ILE A 75 4.21 0.64 15.27
N LYS A 76 4.61 0.59 14.00
CA LYS A 76 5.84 1.23 13.49
C LYS A 76 5.55 1.82 12.13
N ASP A 77 5.71 3.14 12.01
CA ASP A 77 5.55 3.85 10.75
C ASP A 77 6.85 3.87 9.93
N ILE A 78 6.78 4.33 8.67
CA ILE A 78 7.88 4.36 7.71
C ILE A 78 9.04 5.28 8.12
N ASP A 79 8.79 6.28 8.96
CA ASP A 79 9.76 7.29 9.38
C ASP A 79 10.49 6.95 10.69
N VAL A 80 10.00 5.95 11.43
CA VAL A 80 10.62 5.53 12.69
C VAL A 80 11.71 4.52 12.36
N PHE A 81 12.99 4.92 12.40
CA PHE A 81 14.12 4.02 12.19
C PHE A 81 14.44 3.20 13.45
#